data_AF-A0A0M0H927-F1
#
_entry.id   AF-A0A0M0H927-F1
#
_cell.length_a   1.000
_cell.length_b   1.000
_cell.length_c   1.000
_cell.angle_alpha   90.00
_cell.angle_beta   90.00
_cell.angle_gamma   90.00
#
_symmetry.space_group_name_H-M   'P 1'
#
loop_
_entity.id
_entity.type
_entity.pdbx_description
1 polymer ?
#
loop_
_entity_poly.entity_id
_entity_poly.type
_entity_poly.pdbx_seq_one_letter_code
_entity_poly.pdbx_strand_id
1 'polypeptide(L)'
;MKVWSLVDKIYFYYSRLEYVNQAERNIFRVKLLTYRGKELLLSNGISIQTKDTLLKIHLHNCLLMNEMLHMENETKRALYVYKRVEESMPGLVDFIRNHPQGETIKGIIGITVLHRGVSRLGFEVKDIENGYYKKLKQLYMKPLFILCHLNKQQGWKEKNLVPKFLIMSKEQLLSRYLQDA
;
A
#
# COMPACT_ATOMS: atom_id res chain seq x y z
N MET A 1 11.88 19.64 -4.48
CA MET A 1 10.39 19.58 -4.37
C MET A 1 9.69 19.65 -5.74
N LYS A 2 9.93 20.67 -6.58
CA LYS A 2 9.25 20.82 -7.90
C LYS A 2 9.51 19.67 -8.89
N VAL A 3 10.77 19.21 -9.01
CA VAL A 3 11.15 18.08 -9.89
C VAL A 3 10.43 16.79 -9.49
N TRP A 4 10.32 16.53 -8.18
CA TRP A 4 9.60 15.36 -7.68
C TRP A 4 8.10 15.47 -7.93
N SER A 5 7.51 16.67 -7.79
CA SER A 5 6.11 16.87 -8.18
C SER A 5 5.86 16.63 -9.67
N LEU A 6 6.84 16.94 -10.52
CA LEU A 6 6.76 16.74 -11.96
C LEU A 6 6.91 15.25 -12.31
N VAL A 7 7.84 14.54 -11.67
CA VAL A 7 7.98 13.08 -11.79
C VAL A 7 6.72 12.39 -11.26
N ASP A 8 6.16 12.84 -10.13
CA ASP A 8 4.93 12.28 -9.57
C ASP A 8 3.75 12.57 -10.51
N LYS A 9 3.66 13.77 -11.13
CA LYS A 9 2.65 14.08 -12.16
C LYS A 9 2.78 13.26 -13.43
N ILE A 10 3.99 13.09 -13.96
CA ILE A 10 4.25 12.28 -15.16
C ILE A 10 3.96 10.81 -14.85
N TYR A 11 4.42 10.31 -13.70
CA TYR A 11 4.10 8.98 -13.22
C TYR A 11 2.60 8.78 -13.03
N PHE A 12 1.90 9.77 -12.46
CA PHE A 12 0.44 9.73 -12.27
C PHE A 12 -0.30 9.68 -13.60
N TYR A 13 0.09 10.54 -14.55
CA TYR A 13 -0.49 10.61 -15.90
C TYR A 13 -0.34 9.29 -16.67
N TYR A 14 0.83 8.65 -16.61
CA TYR A 14 1.06 7.38 -17.32
C TYR A 14 0.56 6.14 -16.55
N SER A 15 0.29 6.25 -15.25
CA SER A 15 0.01 5.07 -14.42
C SER A 15 -1.46 4.65 -14.41
N ARG A 16 -2.41 5.44 -14.94
CA ARG A 16 -3.87 5.19 -14.77
C ARG A 16 -4.23 4.92 -13.30
N LEU A 17 -3.61 5.66 -12.38
CA LEU A 17 -3.96 5.58 -10.97
C LEU A 17 -5.24 6.39 -10.76
N GLU A 18 -6.23 5.74 -10.17
CA GLU A 18 -7.48 6.38 -9.76
C GLU A 18 -7.37 6.75 -8.28
N TYR A 19 -7.88 7.92 -7.93
CA TYR A 19 -8.02 8.30 -6.54
C TYR A 19 -9.22 7.55 -5.96
N VAL A 20 -9.03 6.92 -4.80
CA VAL A 20 -10.08 6.22 -4.05
C VAL A 20 -11.20 7.20 -3.68
N ASN A 21 -10.82 8.41 -3.29
CA ASN A 21 -11.70 9.55 -3.09
C ASN A 21 -10.86 10.83 -3.10
N GLN A 22 -11.19 11.83 -3.93
CA GLN A 22 -10.50 13.13 -3.90
C GLN A 22 -11.03 14.06 -2.79
N ALA A 23 -12.21 13.77 -2.25
CA ALA A 23 -12.92 14.63 -1.31
C ALA A 23 -12.49 14.45 0.15
N GLU A 24 -11.77 13.37 0.47
CA GLU A 24 -11.37 13.05 1.84
C GLU A 24 -9.86 12.89 1.94
N ARG A 25 -9.32 13.06 3.15
CA ARG A 25 -7.90 12.91 3.50
C ARG A 25 -7.40 11.45 3.37
N ASN A 26 -7.87 10.70 2.38
CA ASN A 26 -7.51 9.33 2.12
C ASN A 26 -6.08 9.26 1.55
N ILE A 27 -5.24 8.41 2.15
CA ILE A 27 -3.84 8.29 1.75
C ILE A 27 -3.62 7.25 0.64
N PHE A 28 -4.67 6.54 0.22
CA PHE A 28 -4.58 5.50 -0.79
C PHE A 28 -4.79 6.06 -2.21
N ARG A 29 -3.88 5.67 -3.09
CA ARG A 29 -4.05 5.68 -4.54
C ARG A 29 -4.26 4.25 -4.98
N VAL A 30 -5.18 4.02 -5.91
CA VAL A 30 -5.51 2.66 -6.34
C VAL A 30 -5.44 2.47 -7.84
N LYS A 31 -5.31 1.21 -8.23
CA LYS A 31 -5.41 0.77 -9.61
C LYS A 31 -5.82 -0.68 -9.69
N LEU A 32 -6.75 -1.00 -10.58
CA LEU A 32 -7.02 -2.39 -10.91
C LEU A 32 -5.84 -3.05 -11.61
N LEU A 33 -5.54 -4.28 -11.19
CA LEU A 33 -4.60 -5.14 -11.88
C LEU A 33 -5.13 -6.56 -12.00
N THR A 34 -4.68 -7.23 -13.04
CA THR A 34 -4.80 -8.68 -13.17
C THR A 34 -3.59 -9.33 -12.49
N TYR A 35 -3.84 -10.20 -11.53
CA TYR A 35 -2.81 -10.93 -10.82
C TYR A 35 -2.11 -11.93 -11.74
N ARG A 36 -0.78 -11.96 -11.70
CA ARG A 36 0.05 -12.84 -12.56
C ARG A 36 1.12 -13.61 -11.78
N GLY A 37 0.99 -13.65 -10.45
CA GLY A 37 1.91 -14.37 -9.57
C GLY A 37 1.43 -15.79 -9.28
N LYS A 38 2.17 -16.48 -8.40
CA LYS A 38 1.74 -17.79 -7.90
C LYS A 38 0.53 -17.67 -7.00
N GLU A 39 -0.21 -18.75 -6.84
CA GLU A 39 -1.37 -18.80 -5.96
C GLU A 39 -1.02 -18.33 -4.53
N LEU A 40 -1.86 -17.47 -3.97
CA LEU A 40 -1.73 -16.94 -2.61
C LEU A 40 -2.95 -17.37 -1.79
N LEU A 41 -2.78 -18.39 -0.94
CA LEU A 41 -3.81 -18.81 0.00
C LEU A 41 -3.83 -17.88 1.21
N LEU A 42 -4.99 -17.29 1.48
CA LEU A 42 -5.27 -16.44 2.63
C LEU A 42 -5.79 -17.27 3.80
N SER A 43 -5.61 -16.74 5.01
CA SER A 43 -6.01 -17.35 6.29
C SER A 43 -7.51 -17.60 6.40
N ASN A 44 -8.33 -16.83 5.69
CA ASN A 44 -9.78 -17.02 5.60
C ASN A 44 -10.20 -18.07 4.55
N GLY A 45 -9.26 -18.83 3.98
CA GLY A 45 -9.51 -19.87 2.98
C GLY A 45 -9.65 -19.35 1.54
N ILE A 46 -9.67 -18.03 1.34
CA ILE A 46 -9.73 -17.44 0.00
C ILE A 46 -8.37 -17.59 -0.67
N SER A 47 -8.37 -18.07 -1.90
CA SER A 47 -7.16 -18.19 -2.70
C SER A 47 -7.15 -17.15 -3.82
N ILE A 48 -6.07 -16.37 -3.92
CA ILE A 48 -5.82 -15.46 -5.03
C ILE A 48 -4.99 -16.17 -6.09
N GLN A 49 -5.54 -16.30 -7.29
CA GLN A 49 -5.02 -17.08 -8.41
C GLN A 49 -4.66 -16.19 -9.60
N THR A 50 -3.85 -16.74 -10.50
CA THR A 50 -3.50 -16.07 -11.77
C THR A 50 -4.78 -15.68 -12.51
N LYS A 51 -4.80 -14.46 -13.06
CA LYS A 51 -5.93 -13.80 -13.74
C LYS A 51 -7.00 -13.20 -12.84
N ASP A 52 -6.93 -13.38 -11.52
CA ASP A 52 -7.84 -12.66 -10.61
C ASP A 52 -7.64 -11.15 -10.70
N THR A 53 -8.74 -10.41 -10.57
CA THR A 53 -8.70 -8.95 -10.54
C THR A 53 -8.51 -8.49 -9.10
N LEU A 54 -7.47 -7.68 -8.87
CA LEU A 54 -7.14 -7.12 -7.57
C LEU A 54 -7.08 -5.59 -7.65
N LEU A 55 -7.42 -4.95 -6.56
CA LEU A 55 -7.23 -3.53 -6.38
C LEU A 55 -5.85 -3.27 -5.75
N LYS A 56 -4.94 -2.73 -6.54
CA LYS A 56 -3.59 -2.42 -6.05
C LYS A 56 -3.60 -1.15 -5.24
N ILE A 57 -3.17 -1.21 -3.99
CA ILE A 57 -3.06 -0.05 -3.11
C ILE A 57 -1.63 0.53 -3.12
N HIS A 58 -1.56 1.86 -3.13
CA HIS A 58 -0.34 2.64 -3.01
C HIS A 58 -0.55 3.75 -1.99
N LEU A 59 0.38 3.92 -1.06
CA LEU A 59 0.34 5.06 -0.14
C LEU A 59 0.86 6.32 -0.81
N HIS A 60 0.22 7.45 -0.56
CA HIS A 60 0.69 8.76 -0.97
C HIS A 60 1.91 9.18 -0.12
N ASN A 61 3.06 8.57 -0.40
CA ASN A 61 4.26 8.70 0.42
C ASN A 61 4.69 10.16 0.61
N CYS A 62 4.57 11.02 -0.41
CA CYS A 62 4.90 12.45 -0.26
C CYS A 62 4.00 13.19 0.76
N LEU A 63 2.72 12.84 0.84
CA LEU A 63 1.78 13.44 1.79
C LEU A 63 2.16 13.02 3.21
N LEU A 64 2.30 11.71 3.44
CA LEU A 64 2.73 11.15 4.73
C LEU A 64 4.10 11.70 5.16
N MET A 65 5.05 11.81 4.23
CA MET A 65 6.35 12.39 4.53
C MET A 65 6.24 13.84 4.98
N ASN A 66 5.41 14.64 4.31
CA ASN A 66 5.18 16.05 4.65
C ASN A 66 4.53 16.18 6.04
N GLU A 67 3.50 15.38 6.31
CA GLU A 67 2.80 15.33 7.62
C GLU A 67 3.74 14.93 8.78
N MET A 68 4.75 14.10 8.49
CA MET A 68 5.71 13.62 9.48
C MET A 68 7.02 14.43 9.56
N LEU A 69 7.17 15.54 8.82
CA LEU A 69 8.44 16.28 8.72
C LEU A 69 8.99 16.69 10.09
N HIS A 70 8.12 17.13 11.00
CA HIS A 70 8.49 17.60 12.33
C HIS A 70 8.51 16.49 13.40
N MET A 71 8.28 15.22 13.00
CA MET A 71 8.28 14.09 13.94
C MET A 71 9.69 13.52 14.08
N GLU A 72 10.31 13.77 15.23
CA GLU A 72 11.67 13.29 15.53
C GLU A 72 11.70 11.78 15.85
N ASN A 73 10.68 11.27 16.56
CA ASN A 73 10.61 9.89 17.02
C ASN A 73 10.07 8.92 15.95
N GLU A 74 10.83 7.87 15.63
CA GLU A 74 10.46 6.87 14.62
C GLU A 74 9.24 6.02 14.99
N THR A 75 9.07 5.69 16.28
CA THR A 75 7.87 4.99 16.78
C THR A 75 6.63 5.84 16.61
N LYS A 76 6.72 7.15 16.89
CA LYS A 76 5.59 8.08 16.66
C LYS A 76 5.23 8.16 15.18
N ARG A 77 6.22 8.19 14.29
CA ARG A 77 6.00 8.15 12.82
C ARG A 77 5.32 6.85 12.38
N ALA A 78 5.79 5.70 12.87
CA ALA A 78 5.20 4.41 12.54
C ALA A 78 3.74 4.30 13.02
N LEU A 79 3.45 4.76 14.24
CA LEU A 79 2.09 4.83 14.78
C LEU A 79 1.21 5.79 13.99
N TYR A 80 1.77 6.94 13.58
CA TYR A 80 1.04 7.89 12.74
C TYR A 80 0.64 7.26 11.41
N VAL A 81 1.59 6.65 10.68
CA VAL A 81 1.27 5.95 9.42
C VAL A 81 0.23 4.86 9.65
N TYR A 82 0.36 4.06 10.72
CA TYR A 82 -0.63 3.04 11.06
C TYR A 82 -2.05 3.64 11.16
N LYS A 83 -2.22 4.71 11.94
CA LYS A 83 -3.52 5.38 12.13
C LYS A 83 -4.06 5.95 10.82
N ARG A 84 -3.21 6.59 10.02
CA ARG A 84 -3.62 7.17 8.72
C ARG A 84 -4.07 6.09 7.74
N VAL A 85 -3.43 4.91 7.75
CA VAL A 85 -3.86 3.75 6.97
C VAL A 85 -5.22 3.28 7.46
N GLU A 86 -5.38 3.06 8.77
CA GLU A 86 -6.65 2.63 9.40
C GLU A 86 -7.82 3.55 9.07
N GLU A 87 -7.65 4.86 9.24
CA GLU A 87 -8.64 5.91 8.91
C GLU A 87 -9.00 5.93 7.42
N SER A 88 -8.11 5.49 6.54
CA SER A 88 -8.32 5.51 5.09
C SER A 88 -8.96 4.22 4.55
N MET A 89 -9.04 3.16 5.37
CA MET A 89 -9.58 1.85 4.96
C MET A 89 -11.06 1.92 4.54
N PRO A 90 -11.96 2.64 5.24
CA PRO A 90 -13.36 2.77 4.80
C PRO A 90 -13.50 3.33 3.38
N GLY A 91 -12.65 4.28 2.99
CA GLY A 91 -12.67 4.79 1.61
C GLY A 91 -12.36 3.71 0.56
N LEU A 92 -11.56 2.69 0.87
CA LEU A 92 -11.36 1.54 -0.04
C LEU A 92 -12.62 0.69 -0.16
N VAL A 93 -13.39 0.53 0.92
CA VAL A 93 -14.69 -0.15 0.89
C VAL A 93 -15.64 0.58 -0.04
N ASP A 94 -15.78 1.89 0.12
CA ASP A 94 -16.66 2.71 -0.71
C ASP A 94 -16.23 2.71 -2.18
N PHE A 95 -14.93 2.80 -2.43
CA PHE A 95 -14.40 2.69 -3.79
C PHE A 95 -14.77 1.35 -4.42
N ILE A 96 -14.53 0.23 -3.75
CA ILE A 96 -14.84 -1.10 -4.31
C ILE A 96 -16.34 -1.26 -4.55
N ARG A 97 -17.20 -0.84 -3.62
CA ARG A 97 -18.66 -0.97 -3.74
C ARG A 97 -19.23 -0.17 -4.91
N ASN A 98 -18.69 1.03 -5.14
CA ASN A 98 -19.18 1.94 -6.18
C ASN A 98 -18.43 1.77 -7.52
N HIS A 99 -17.38 0.94 -7.57
CA HIS A 99 -16.63 0.71 -8.79
C HIS A 99 -17.44 -0.15 -9.78
N PRO A 100 -17.50 0.18 -11.08
CA PRO A 100 -18.24 -0.62 -12.08
C PRO A 100 -17.80 -2.08 -12.17
N GLN A 101 -16.56 -2.37 -11.79
CA GLN A 101 -15.97 -3.71 -11.71
C GLN A 101 -15.85 -4.24 -10.26
N GLY A 102 -16.55 -3.64 -9.30
CA GLY A 102 -16.45 -3.98 -7.87
C GLY A 102 -16.69 -5.46 -7.58
N GLU A 103 -17.63 -6.08 -8.30
CA GLU A 103 -17.93 -7.50 -8.18
C GLU A 103 -16.76 -8.40 -8.59
N THR A 104 -15.98 -8.01 -9.60
CA THR A 104 -14.85 -8.81 -10.08
C THR A 104 -13.59 -8.65 -9.23
N ILE A 105 -13.52 -7.61 -8.38
CA ILE A 105 -12.40 -7.39 -7.47
C ILE A 105 -12.45 -8.47 -6.38
N LYS A 106 -11.39 -9.28 -6.31
CA LYS A 106 -11.25 -10.36 -5.32
C LYS A 106 -10.57 -9.92 -4.03
N GLY A 107 -9.86 -8.80 -4.07
CA GLY A 107 -9.20 -8.25 -2.89
C GLY A 107 -8.25 -7.11 -3.22
N ILE A 108 -7.56 -6.63 -2.19
CA ILE A 108 -6.57 -5.57 -2.28
C ILE A 108 -5.15 -6.14 -2.18
N ILE A 109 -4.22 -5.55 -2.93
CA ILE A 109 -2.81 -5.94 -2.92
C ILE A 109 -1.88 -4.72 -2.90
N GLY A 110 -0.87 -4.76 -2.04
CA GLY A 110 0.20 -3.77 -1.95
C GLY A 110 1.57 -4.43 -1.96
N ILE A 111 2.60 -3.61 -2.13
CA ILE A 111 3.99 -4.02 -1.90
C ILE A 111 4.57 -3.04 -0.90
N THR A 112 5.13 -3.57 0.19
CA THR A 112 5.69 -2.76 1.26
C THR A 112 6.97 -3.38 1.80
N VAL A 113 7.89 -2.53 2.24
CA VAL A 113 9.00 -2.91 3.14
C VAL A 113 8.61 -2.72 4.60
N LEU A 114 7.57 -1.93 4.87
CA LEU A 114 6.98 -1.69 6.18
C LEU A 114 5.82 -2.65 6.38
N HIS A 115 6.12 -3.85 6.86
CA HIS A 115 5.14 -4.91 7.06
C HIS A 115 4.91 -5.25 8.56
N ARG A 116 5.52 -4.49 9.48
CA ARG A 116 5.32 -4.69 10.93
C ARG A 116 3.98 -4.07 11.35
N GLY A 117 3.20 -4.79 12.14
CA GLY A 117 1.93 -4.31 12.69
C GLY A 117 0.74 -4.28 11.72
N VAL A 118 0.96 -4.47 10.42
CA VAL A 118 -0.10 -4.44 9.39
C VAL A 118 -1.15 -5.54 9.53
N SER A 119 -0.81 -6.66 10.20
CA SER A 119 -1.76 -7.73 10.52
C SER A 119 -2.90 -7.25 11.42
N ARG A 120 -2.63 -6.27 12.30
CA ARG A 120 -3.67 -5.63 13.10
C ARG A 120 -4.66 -4.85 12.26
N LEU A 121 -4.32 -4.46 11.03
CA LEU A 121 -5.26 -3.84 10.07
C LEU A 121 -5.97 -4.88 9.20
N GLY A 122 -5.69 -6.18 9.41
CA GLY A 122 -6.32 -7.27 8.67
C GLY A 122 -5.53 -7.72 7.44
N PHE A 123 -4.37 -7.11 7.18
CA PHE A 123 -3.55 -7.53 6.06
C PHE A 123 -2.75 -8.78 6.39
N GLU A 124 -2.67 -9.67 5.41
CA GLU A 124 -1.70 -10.75 5.39
C GLU A 124 -0.44 -10.33 4.65
N VAL A 125 0.69 -10.80 5.18
CA VAL A 125 2.00 -10.53 4.59
C VAL A 125 2.48 -11.81 3.92
N LYS A 126 2.71 -11.75 2.60
CA LYS A 126 3.23 -12.88 1.82
C LYS A 126 4.58 -12.53 1.20
N ASP A 127 5.45 -13.51 1.07
CA ASP A 127 6.75 -13.30 0.43
C ASP A 127 6.61 -13.17 -1.09
N ILE A 128 7.47 -12.34 -1.66
CA ILE A 128 7.63 -12.26 -3.11
C ILE A 128 8.59 -13.37 -3.52
N GLU A 129 8.06 -14.43 -4.14
CA GLU A 129 8.87 -15.59 -4.53
C GLU A 129 9.82 -15.31 -5.69
N ASN A 130 9.41 -14.48 -6.65
CA ASN A 130 10.26 -14.14 -7.79
C ASN A 130 11.41 -13.24 -7.35
N GLY A 131 12.62 -13.80 -7.26
CA GLY A 131 13.81 -13.10 -6.80
C GLY A 131 14.20 -11.88 -7.65
N TYR A 132 14.00 -11.93 -8.97
CA TYR A 132 14.28 -10.78 -9.86
C TYR A 132 13.29 -9.65 -9.61
N TYR A 133 12.00 -9.97 -9.55
CA TYR A 133 10.95 -8.99 -9.25
C TYR A 133 11.14 -8.37 -7.87
N LYS A 134 11.50 -9.20 -6.88
CA LYS A 134 11.82 -8.78 -5.52
C LYS A 134 12.99 -7.79 -5.49
N LYS A 135 14.11 -8.10 -6.16
CA LYS A 135 15.28 -7.21 -6.26
C LYS A 135 14.94 -5.90 -6.97
N LEU A 136 14.19 -5.96 -8.07
CA LEU A 136 13.75 -4.76 -8.80
C LEU A 136 12.91 -3.85 -7.91
N LYS A 137 11.95 -4.40 -7.17
CA LYS A 137 11.13 -3.63 -6.22
C LYS A 137 11.93 -3.08 -5.06
N GLN A 138 12.86 -3.87 -4.54
CA GLN A 138 13.78 -3.42 -3.51
C GLN A 138 14.62 -2.22 -3.98
N LEU A 139 15.19 -2.30 -5.19
CA LEU A 139 15.98 -1.22 -5.77
C LEU A 139 15.15 0.05 -5.96
N TYR A 140 13.91 -0.08 -6.45
CA TYR A 140 13.00 1.06 -6.62
C TYR A 140 12.62 1.73 -5.29
N MET A 141 12.42 0.96 -4.22
CA MET A 141 11.99 1.48 -2.92
C MET A 141 13.14 2.04 -2.08
N LYS A 142 14.39 1.62 -2.33
CA LYS A 142 15.59 2.08 -1.61
C LYS A 142 15.78 3.60 -1.64
N PRO A 143 15.77 4.30 -2.80
CA PRO A 143 15.95 5.75 -2.85
C PRO A 143 14.89 6.52 -2.07
N LEU A 144 13.62 6.11 -2.19
CA LEU A 144 12.52 6.71 -1.43
C LEU A 144 12.75 6.56 0.07
N PHE A 145 13.19 5.37 0.50
CA PHE A 145 13.51 5.11 1.90
C PHE A 145 14.70 5.96 2.37
N ILE A 146 15.79 6.03 1.60
CA ILE A 146 16.93 6.89 1.94
C ILE A 146 16.49 8.35 2.07
N LEU A 147 15.72 8.87 1.11
CA LEU A 147 15.16 10.22 1.17
C LEU A 147 14.31 10.48 2.43
N CYS A 148 13.55 9.49 2.89
CA CYS A 148 12.78 9.58 4.15
C CYS A 148 13.65 9.66 5.43
N HIS A 149 14.93 9.29 5.33
CA HIS A 149 15.85 9.12 6.46
C HIS A 149 17.14 9.97 6.35
N LEU A 150 17.38 10.69 5.24
CA LEU A 150 18.58 11.51 4.98
C LEU A 150 18.94 12.54 6.07
N ASN A 151 17.96 13.02 6.84
CA ASN A 151 18.17 14.03 7.88
C ASN A 151 18.48 13.46 9.28
N LYS A 152 18.64 12.14 9.45
CA LYS A 152 18.76 11.55 10.79
C LYS A 152 20.05 10.74 10.94
N GLN A 153 20.88 11.17 11.88
CA GLN A 153 22.19 10.59 12.24
C GLN A 153 22.14 9.18 12.87
N GLN A 154 20.97 8.53 12.94
CA GLN A 154 20.91 7.18 13.48
C GLN A 154 21.35 6.16 12.42
N GLY A 155 22.44 5.46 12.74
CA GLY A 155 22.97 4.33 11.98
C GLY A 155 21.98 3.17 11.92
N TRP A 156 21.02 3.27 11.01
CA TRP A 156 20.13 2.16 10.70
C TRP A 156 20.84 1.19 9.76
N LYS A 157 21.06 -0.03 10.25
CA LYS A 157 21.65 -1.12 9.45
C LYS A 157 20.69 -1.43 8.30
N GLU A 158 21.12 -1.13 7.08
CA GLU A 158 20.52 -1.42 5.76
C GLU A 158 19.95 -2.84 5.55
N LYS A 159 20.08 -3.74 6.53
CA LYS A 159 20.12 -5.18 6.30
C LYS A 159 18.80 -5.82 5.89
N ASN A 160 17.61 -5.20 6.01
CA ASN A 160 16.35 -5.93 5.79
C ASN A 160 15.22 -5.14 5.12
N LEU A 161 15.50 -4.29 4.12
CA LEU A 161 14.45 -3.74 3.26
C LEU A 161 13.98 -4.79 2.26
N VAL A 162 13.28 -5.81 2.76
CA VAL A 162 12.76 -6.91 1.95
C VAL A 162 11.32 -6.58 1.56
N PRO A 163 11.03 -6.27 0.28
CA PRO A 163 9.67 -6.01 -0.13
C PRO A 163 8.85 -7.29 -0.01
N LYS A 164 7.67 -7.16 0.59
CA LYS A 164 6.68 -8.22 0.75
C LYS A 164 5.35 -7.80 0.15
N PHE A 165 4.55 -8.77 -0.24
CA PHE A 165 3.16 -8.52 -0.58
C PHE A 165 2.36 -8.27 0.68
N LEU A 166 1.45 -7.32 0.58
CA LEU A 166 0.46 -6.98 1.58
C LEU A 166 -0.91 -7.25 0.95
N ILE A 167 -1.66 -8.23 1.44
CA ILE A 167 -2.89 -8.69 0.77
C ILE A 167 -4.03 -8.75 1.78
N MET A 168 -5.23 -8.44 1.32
CA MET A 168 -6.46 -8.67 2.07
C MET A 168 -7.57 -9.02 1.06
N SER A 169 -8.41 -10.00 1.39
CA SER A 169 -9.56 -10.34 0.55
C SER A 169 -10.61 -9.23 0.59
N LYS A 170 -11.47 -9.15 -0.44
CA LYS A 170 -12.59 -8.18 -0.47
C LYS A 170 -13.53 -8.42 0.71
N GLU A 171 -13.83 -9.68 1.00
CA GLU A 171 -14.72 -10.13 2.06
C GLU A 171 -14.22 -9.69 3.43
N GLN A 172 -12.92 -9.85 3.69
CA GLN A 172 -12.30 -9.41 4.95
C GLN A 172 -12.21 -7.89 5.06
N LEU A 173 -11.99 -7.19 3.95
CA LEU A 173 -12.01 -5.73 3.91
C LEU A 173 -13.39 -5.20 4.26
N LEU A 174 -14.43 -5.74 3.62
CA LEU A 174 -15.83 -5.35 3.85
C LEU A 174 -16.26 -5.70 5.27
N SER A 175 -16.02 -6.93 5.75
CA SER A 175 -16.47 -7.34 7.09
C SER A 175 -15.87 -6.51 8.22
N ARG A 176 -14.70 -5.90 7.98
CA ARG A 176 -13.96 -5.16 9.00
C ARG A 176 -14.17 -3.65 8.96
N TYR A 177 -14.37 -3.08 7.77
CA TYR A 177 -14.36 -1.63 7.57
C TYR A 177 -15.63 -1.09 6.91
N LEU A 178 -16.59 -1.95 6.59
CA LEU A 178 -17.94 -1.49 6.27
C LEU A 178 -18.55 -0.91 7.54
N GLN A 179 -18.75 0.40 7.56
CA GLN A 179 -19.56 1.05 8.57
C GLN A 179 -21.02 0.96 8.12
N ASP A 180 -21.90 0.45 8.99
CA ASP A 180 -23.34 0.60 8.78
C ASP A 180 -23.63 2.11 8.88
N ALA A 181 -24.12 2.68 7.77
CA ALA A 181 -24.52 4.09 7.69
C ALA A 181 -25.76 4.36 8.53
#